data_AF-A0A6N8UJZ6-F1
#
_entry.id   AF-A0A6N8UJZ6-F1
#
_cell.length_a   1.000
_cell.length_b   1.000
_cell.length_c   1.000
_cell.angle_alpha   90.00
_cell.angle_beta   90.00
_cell.angle_gamma   90.00
#
_symmetry.space_group_name_H-M   'P 1'
#
loop_
_entity.id
_entity.type
_entity.pdbx_description
1 polymer ?
#
loop_
_entity_poly.entity_id
_entity_poly.type
_entity_poly.pdbx_seq_one_letter_code
_entity_poly.pdbx_strand_id
1 'polypeptide(L)' 'MARIAYEVIENWEKLPEGWKFVEVAGVATDSQDRVYVFNRGEHPMIVFDSDGNFLNAWGEGVFANAHG' A
#
# COMPACT_ATOMS: atom_id res chain seq x y z
N MET A 1 18.64 -14.09 23.63
CA MET A 1 18.01 -12.87 23.12
C MET A 1 17.95 -13.00 21.60
N ALA A 2 16.76 -13.08 20.99
CA ALA A 2 16.65 -13.09 19.54
C ALA A 2 16.88 -11.67 19.01
N ARG A 3 17.76 -11.51 18.02
CA ARG A 3 17.97 -10.24 17.32
C ARG A 3 17.06 -10.23 16.10
N ILE A 4 16.14 -9.28 16.05
CA ILE A 4 15.41 -9.00 14.81
C ILE A 4 16.37 -8.25 13.88
N ALA A 5 16.50 -8.75 12.66
CA ALA A 5 17.22 -8.08 11.57
C ALA A 5 16.20 -7.74 10.48
N TYR A 6 16.41 -6.61 9.81
CA TYR A 6 15.59 -6.14 8.71
C TYR A 6 16.49 -5.62 7.60
N GLU A 7 16.02 -5.73 6.36
CA GLU A 7 16.60 -5.11 5.18
C GLU A 7 15.56 -4.24 4.50
N VAL A 8 16.02 -3.15 3.88
CA VAL A 8 15.14 -2.28 3.09
C VAL A 8 15.05 -2.86 1.68
N ILE A 9 13.83 -3.12 1.22
CA ILE A 9 13.56 -3.43 -0.18
C ILE A 9 13.06 -2.14 -0.84
N GLU A 10 13.93 -1.51 -1.62
CA GLU A 10 13.56 -0.31 -2.38
C GLU A 10 12.63 -0.67 -3.53
N ASN A 11 11.62 0.16 -3.79
CA ASN A 11 10.65 -0.03 -4.89
C ASN A 11 9.98 -1.41 -4.86
N TRP A 12 9.63 -1.87 -3.67
CA TRP A 12 8.95 -3.15 -3.46
C TRP A 12 7.61 -3.19 -4.18
N GLU A 13 6.88 -2.06 -4.19
CA GLU A 13 5.59 -1.91 -4.82
C GLU A 13 5.66 -2.01 -6.35
N LYS A 14 4.74 -2.78 -6.93
CA LYS A 14 4.56 -2.88 -8.38
C LYS A 14 3.19 -2.31 -8.74
N LEU A 15 3.15 -0.99 -8.85
CA LEU A 15 1.94 -0.28 -9.27
C LEU A 15 1.60 -0.59 -10.73
N PRO A 16 0.30 -0.58 -11.09
CA PRO A 16 -0.11 -0.56 -12.49
C PRO A 16 0.54 0.62 -13.26
N GLU A 17 0.71 0.45 -14.57
CA GLU A 17 1.33 1.47 -15.40
C GLU A 17 0.59 2.81 -15.31
N GLY A 18 1.34 3.90 -15.10
CA GLY A 18 0.82 5.26 -14.97
C GLY A 18 0.29 5.62 -13.58
N TRP A 19 0.17 4.65 -12.67
CA TRP A 19 -0.28 4.91 -11.31
C TRP A 19 0.89 5.45 -10.46
N LYS A 20 0.53 6.25 -9.46
CA LYS A 20 1.48 6.80 -8.49
C LYS A 20 0.80 7.02 -7.15
N PHE A 21 1.57 6.89 -6.07
CA PHE A 21 1.16 7.45 -4.81
C PHE A 21 1.25 8.98 -4.85
N VAL A 22 0.42 9.64 -4.04
CA VAL A 22 0.58 11.08 -3.72
C VAL A 22 1.15 11.21 -2.32
N GLU A 23 0.34 10.97 -1.30
CA GLU A 23 0.77 10.92 0.10
C GLU A 23 0.18 9.67 0.73
N VAL A 24 1.02 8.78 1.24
CA VAL A 24 0.58 7.58 1.97
C VAL A 24 0.27 8.01 3.41
N ALA A 25 -1.01 7.92 3.78
CA ALA A 25 -1.50 8.29 5.10
C ALA A 25 -1.42 7.13 6.11
N GLY A 26 -1.45 5.88 5.62
CA GLY A 26 -1.36 4.71 6.50
C GLY A 26 -1.11 3.42 5.74
N VAL A 27 -0.56 2.44 6.47
CA VAL A 27 -0.33 1.08 5.98
C VAL A 27 -0.79 0.06 7.03
N ALA A 28 -1.31 -1.08 6.58
CA ALA A 28 -1.69 -2.19 7.45
C ALA A 28 -1.47 -3.52 6.73
N THR A 29 -1.36 -4.60 7.49
CA THR A 29 -1.35 -5.97 6.96
C THR A 29 -2.52 -6.78 7.50
N ASP A 30 -2.91 -7.81 6.77
CA ASP A 30 -3.88 -8.80 7.25
C ASP A 30 -3.22 -10.17 7.50
N SER A 31 -4.02 -11.18 7.85
CA SER A 31 -3.54 -12.53 8.15
C SER A 31 -3.07 -13.32 6.93
N GLN A 32 -3.12 -12.75 5.73
CA GLN A 32 -2.63 -13.35 4.48
C GLN A 32 -1.40 -12.61 3.95
N ASP A 33 -0.76 -11.78 4.80
CA ASP A 33 0.38 -10.93 4.45
C ASP A 33 0.11 -9.96 3.28
N ARG A 34 -1.16 -9.61 3.05
CA ARG A 34 -1.51 -8.55 2.10
C ARG A 34 -1.24 -7.20 2.73
N VAL A 35 -0.62 -6.30 1.98
CA VAL A 35 -0.29 -4.94 2.43
C VAL A 35 -1.31 -3.98 1.87
N TYR A 36 -1.99 -3.26 2.77
CA TYR A 36 -2.99 -2.25 2.46
C TYR A 36 -2.32 -0.88 2.59
N VAL A 37 -2.39 -0.08 1.53
CA VAL A 37 -1.81 1.26 1.48
C VAL A 37 -2.92 2.28 1.26
N PHE A 38 -3.21 3.06 2.30
CA PHE A 38 -4.16 4.17 2.22
C PHE A 38 -3.43 5.45 1.85
N ASN A 39 -3.71 6.00 0.67
CA ASN A 39 -3.03 7.15 0.12
C ASN A 39 -4.01 8.20 -0.43
N ARG A 40 -3.52 9.42 -0.65
CA ARG A 40 -4.31 10.58 -1.12
C ARG A 40 -4.36 10.73 -2.65
N GLY A 41 -3.93 9.71 -3.39
CA GLY A 41 -3.95 9.68 -4.84
C GLY A 41 -5.33 9.34 -5.41
N GLU A 42 -5.36 9.16 -6.73
CA GLU A 42 -6.57 8.81 -7.49
C GLU A 42 -7.20 7.51 -7.00
N HIS A 43 -6.38 6.56 -6.52
CA HIS A 43 -6.78 5.27 -5.98
C HIS A 43 -6.50 5.23 -4.47
N PRO A 44 -7.47 5.56 -3.59
CA PRO A 44 -7.17 5.81 -2.19
C PRO A 44 -6.70 4.58 -1.43
N MET A 45 -7.30 3.41 -1.68
CA MET A 45 -6.83 2.14 -1.13
C MET A 45 -6.20 1.32 -2.25
N ILE A 46 -4.96 0.91 -2.05
CA ILE A 46 -4.26 -0.03 -2.93
C ILE A 46 -3.78 -1.21 -2.09
N VAL A 47 -3.97 -2.43 -2.58
CA VAL A 47 -3.58 -3.65 -1.89
C VAL A 47 -2.58 -4.44 -2.72
N PHE A 48 -1.54 -4.91 -2.05
CA PHE A 48 -0.47 -5.73 -2.61
C PHE A 48 -0.38 -7.07 -1.89
N ASP A 49 0.20 -8.07 -2.53
CA ASP A 49 0.73 -9.24 -1.83
C ASP A 49 2.06 -8.94 -1.13
N SER A 50 2.65 -9.92 -0.46
CA SER A 50 3.93 -9.79 0.26
C SER A 50 5.13 -9.49 -0.64
N ASP A 51 5.02 -9.76 -1.95
CA ASP A 51 6.07 -9.51 -2.95
C ASP A 51 5.84 -8.20 -3.72
N GLY A 52 4.88 -7.40 -3.26
CA GLY A 52 4.54 -6.08 -3.80
C GLY A 52 3.76 -6.13 -5.10
N ASN A 53 3.23 -7.29 -5.50
CA ASN A 53 2.38 -7.37 -6.69
C ASN A 53 1.01 -6.78 -6.37
N PHE A 54 0.51 -5.92 -7.25
CA PHE A 54 -0.83 -5.37 -7.15
C PHE A 54 -1.88 -6.48 -7.12
N LEU A 55 -2.79 -6.42 -6.14
CA LEU A 55 -3.93 -7.32 -6.02
C LEU A 55 -5.25 -6.62 -6.30
N ASN A 56 -5.46 -5.42 -5.74
CA ASN A 56 -6.73 -4.72 -5.84
C ASN A 56 -6.61 -3.22 -5.47
N ALA A 57 -7.61 -2.42 -5.85
CA ALA A 57 -7.78 -1.04 -5.40
C ALA A 57 -9.26 -0.66 -5.25
N TRP A 58 -9.55 0.29 -4.35
CA TRP A 58 -10.89 0.86 -4.18
C TRP A 58 -10.86 2.19 -3.42
N GLY A 59 -12.05 2.82 -3.31
CA GLY A 59 -12.28 4.03 -2.51
C GLY A 59 -12.36 5.31 -3.33
N GLU A 60 -12.25 5.22 -4.65
CA GLU A 60 -12.40 6.32 -5.59
C GLU A 60 -13.74 7.02 -5.38
N GLY A 61 -13.71 8.35 -5.22
CA GLY A 61 -14.91 9.15 -4.97
C GLY A 61 -15.57 8.95 -3.59
N VAL A 62 -15.06 8.04 -2.75
CA VAL A 62 -15.58 7.80 -1.39
C VAL A 62 -14.90 8.72 -0.38
N PHE A 63 -13.60 8.95 -0.54
CA PHE A 63 -12.82 9.77 0.38
C PHE A 63 -12.61 11.17 -0.19
N ALA A 64 -13.24 12.18 0.42
CA ALA A 64 -13.00 13.57 0.06
C ALA A 64 -11.57 14.02 0.43
N ASN A 65 -11.03 13.49 1.53
CA ASN A 65 -9.65 13.63 1.95
C ASN A 65 -9.24 12.34 2.67
N ALA A 66 -8.46 11.48 2.00
CA ALA A 66 -7.95 10.26 2.61
C ALA A 66 -6.97 10.61 3.76
N HIS A 67 -7.45 10.56 5.00
CA HIS A 67 -6.66 10.74 6.21
C HIS A 67 -7.09 9.70 7.24
N GLY A 68 -6.12 9.16 7.99
CA GLY A 68 -6.34 8.17 9.04
C GLY A 68 -6.98 8.76 10.28
#